data_AF-A0A760VVQ2-F1
#
_entry.id   AF-A0A760VVQ2-F1
#
_cell.length_a   1.000
_cell.length_b   1.000
_cell.length_c   1.000
_cell.angle_alpha   90.00
_cell.angle_beta   90.00
_cell.angle_gamma   90.00
#
_symmetry.space_group_name_H-M   'P 1'
#
loop_
_entity.id
_entity.type
_entity.pdbx_description
1 polymer ?
#
loop_
_entity_poly.entity_id
_entity_poly.type
_entity_poly.pdbx_seq_one_letter_code
_entity_poly.pdbx_strand_id
1 'polypeptide(L)' 'MKKTPMTPLEKAVQAVGGKQKTLAQRLGVSEQAVTLIKQRRNGYLPRKRIEDFVRVTGLSREELYPDVFTDV' A
#
# COMPACT_ATOMS: atom_id res chain seq x y z
N MET A 1 19.21 13.99 -6.31
CA MET A 1 18.51 13.20 -5.28
C MET A 1 18.21 11.82 -5.87
N LYS A 2 18.76 10.72 -5.32
CA LYS A 2 18.36 9.37 -5.75
C LYS A 2 16.90 9.16 -5.33
N LYS A 3 15.97 9.00 -6.28
CA LYS A 3 14.62 8.52 -5.97
C LYS A 3 14.76 7.09 -5.44
N THR A 4 14.60 6.89 -4.14
CA THR A 4 14.37 5.56 -3.59
C THR A 4 13.13 4.99 -4.28
N PRO A 5 13.15 3.74 -4.78
CA PRO A 5 11.96 3.14 -5.37
C PRO A 5 10.81 3.20 -4.35
N MET A 6 9.63 3.63 -4.81
CA MET A 6 8.45 3.72 -3.95
C MET A 6 8.09 2.34 -3.41
N THR A 7 7.88 2.28 -2.10
CA THR A 7 7.33 1.09 -1.43
C THR A 7 5.91 0.82 -1.92
N PRO A 8 5.40 -0.43 -1.79
CA PRO A 8 4.01 -0.72 -2.13
C PRO A 8 2.99 0.13 -1.38
N LEU A 9 3.24 0.43 -0.10
CA LEU A 9 2.42 1.39 0.65
C LEU A 9 2.43 2.79 0.04
N GLU A 10 3.58 3.29 -0.39
CA GLU A 10 3.66 4.62 -1.03
C GLU A 10 2.91 4.64 -2.36
N LYS A 11 2.99 3.58 -3.16
CA LYS A 11 2.18 3.43 -4.39
C LYS A 11 0.69 3.48 -4.07
N ALA A 12 0.24 2.72 -3.07
CA ALA A 12 -1.15 2.71 -2.62
C ALA A 12 -1.61 4.10 -2.16
N VAL A 13 -0.77 4.83 -1.41
CA VAL A 13 -1.06 6.19 -0.95
C VAL A 13 -1.15 7.16 -2.13
N GLN A 14 -0.25 7.08 -3.11
CA GLN A 14 -0.28 7.91 -4.31
C GLN A 14 -1.55 7.66 -5.14
N ALA A 15 -1.93 6.40 -5.33
CA ALA A 15 -3.11 6.01 -6.10
C ALA A 15 -4.43 6.59 -5.54
N VAL A 16 -4.49 6.86 -4.24
CA VAL A 16 -5.67 7.45 -3.59
C VAL A 16 -5.56 8.97 -3.36
N GLY A 17 -4.59 9.65 -3.97
CA GLY A 17 -4.44 11.11 -3.88
C GLY A 17 -3.33 11.60 -2.93
N GLY A 18 -2.36 10.74 -2.61
CA GLY A 18 -1.11 11.12 -1.94
C GLY A 18 -1.17 11.29 -0.43
N LYS A 19 -2.31 10.98 0.22
CA LYS A 19 -2.49 11.12 1.68
C LYS A 19 -2.82 9.79 2.34
N GLN A 20 -2.05 9.44 3.39
CA GLN A 20 -2.30 8.22 4.19
C GLN A 20 -3.70 8.20 4.81
N LYS A 21 -4.20 9.35 5.24
CA LYS A 21 -5.57 9.52 5.75
C LYS A 21 -6.61 9.03 4.76
N THR A 22 -6.46 9.38 3.48
CA THR A 22 -7.41 8.98 2.44
C THR A 22 -7.38 7.46 2.24
N LEU A 23 -6.20 6.85 2.26
CA LEU A 23 -6.06 5.40 2.20
C LEU A 23 -6.73 4.71 3.40
N ALA A 24 -6.50 5.22 4.61
CA ALA A 24 -7.09 4.69 5.84
C ALA A 24 -8.62 4.73 5.80
N GLN A 25 -9.20 5.87 5.37
CA GLN A 25 -10.64 6.06 5.23
C GLN A 25 -11.26 5.06 4.24
N ARG A 26 -10.65 4.89 3.06
CA ARG A 26 -11.14 3.93 2.05
C ARG A 26 -11.04 2.49 2.53
N LEU A 27 -10.01 2.17 3.31
CA LEU A 27 -9.80 0.83 3.89
C LEU A 27 -10.64 0.58 5.15
N GLY A 28 -11.37 1.58 5.68
CA GLY A 28 -12.13 1.46 6.92
C GLY A 28 -11.25 1.22 8.15
N VAL A 29 -10.03 1.77 8.19
CA VAL A 29 -9.09 1.60 9.32
C VAL A 29 -8.61 2.95 9.86
N SER A 30 -7.94 2.92 11.02
CA SER A 30 -7.32 4.12 11.58
C SER A 30 -6.08 4.54 10.79
N GLU A 31 -5.76 5.84 10.81
CA GLU A 31 -4.51 6.36 10.21
C GLU A 31 -3.27 5.71 10.85
N GLN A 32 -3.34 5.40 12.16
CA GLN A 32 -2.28 4.69 12.87
C GLN A 32 -2.01 3.30 12.29
N ALA A 33 -3.04 2.58 11.83
CA ALA A 33 -2.86 1.29 11.19
C ALA A 33 -2.00 1.41 9.93
N VAL A 34 -2.21 2.46 9.15
CA VAL A 34 -1.40 2.76 7.94
C VAL A 34 0.05 3.12 8.33
N THR A 35 0.25 3.93 9.38
CA THR A 35 1.57 4.24 9.92
C THR A 35 2.32 2.98 10.38
N LEU A 36 1.63 2.05 11.05
CA LEU A 36 2.23 0.79 11.49
C LEU A 36 2.65 -0.10 10.33
N ILE A 37 1.94 -0.08 9.19
CA ILE A 37 2.39 -0.77 7.97
C ILE A 37 3.73 -0.20 7.51
N LYS A 38 3.88 1.13 7.47
CA LYS A 38 5.14 1.78 7.10
C LYS A 38 6.28 1.38 8.04
N GLN A 39 6.06 1.42 9.35
CA GLN A 39 7.09 1.20 10.36
C GLN A 39 7.45 -0.28 10.59
N ARG A 40 6.44 -1.17 10.65
CA ARG A 40 6.63 -2.57 11.06
C ARG A 40 6.85 -3.51 9.89
N ARG A 41 6.40 -3.11 8.69
CA ARG A 41 6.48 -3.94 7.49
C ARG A 41 7.32 -3.29 6.41
N ASN A 42 8.07 -2.24 6.74
CA ASN A 42 8.91 -1.51 5.78
C ASN A 42 8.14 -1.09 4.50
N GLY A 43 6.84 -0.80 4.64
CA GLY A 43 5.95 -0.45 3.51
C GLY A 43 5.35 -1.63 2.73
N TYR A 44 5.61 -2.89 3.11
CA TYR A 44 4.92 -4.06 2.56
C TYR A 44 3.50 -4.20 3.10
N LEU A 45 2.55 -4.40 2.20
CA LEU A 45 1.13 -4.41 2.53
C LEU A 45 0.69 -5.74 3.18
N PRO A 46 -0.38 -5.74 3.99
CA PRO A 46 -0.94 -6.97 4.52
C PRO A 46 -1.47 -7.93 3.45
N ARG A 47 -0.91 -9.15 3.40
CA ARG A 47 -1.38 -10.22 2.53
C ARG A 47 -2.82 -10.68 2.82
N LYS A 48 -3.28 -10.54 4.07
CA LYS A 48 -4.68 -10.83 4.47
C LYS A 48 -5.71 -9.83 3.90
N ARG A 49 -5.26 -8.75 3.27
CA ARG A 49 -6.12 -7.67 2.75
C ARG A 49 -5.84 -7.32 1.28
N ILE A 50 -5.28 -8.25 0.49
CA ILE A 50 -4.92 -8.00 -0.91
C ILE A 50 -6.10 -7.41 -1.69
N GLU A 51 -7.26 -8.07 -1.64
CA GLU A 51 -8.47 -7.63 -2.34
C GLU A 51 -8.94 -6.23 -1.92
N ASP A 52 -8.82 -5.89 -0.63
CA ASP A 52 -9.16 -4.55 -0.15
C ASP A 52 -8.24 -3.49 -0.75
N PHE A 53 -6.93 -3.72 -0.74
CA PHE A 53 -5.96 -2.78 -1.28
C PHE A 53 -6.09 -2.62 -2.80
N VAL A 54 -6.28 -3.72 -3.54
CA VAL A 54 -6.53 -3.69 -4.99
C VAL A 54 -7.79 -2.88 -5.27
N ARG A 55 -8.89 -3.18 -4.58
CA ARG A 55 -10.18 -2.48 -4.77
C ARG A 55 -10.11 -0.98 -4.48
N VAL A 56 -9.46 -0.55 -3.41
CA VAL A 56 -9.48 0.87 -3.01
C VAL A 56 -8.45 1.74 -3.74
N THR A 57 -7.36 1.14 -4.19
CA THR A 57 -6.29 1.84 -4.92
C THR A 57 -6.49 1.75 -6.43
N GLY A 58 -7.16 0.72 -6.94
CA GLY A 58 -7.28 0.43 -8.37
C GLY A 58 -5.99 -0.11 -9.01
N LEU A 59 -4.95 -0.36 -8.21
CA LEU A 59 -3.70 -0.95 -8.68
C LEU A 59 -3.80 -2.47 -8.73
N SER A 60 -3.00 -3.10 -9.59
CA SER A 60 -2.97 -4.56 -9.69
C SER A 60 -2.31 -5.20 -8.46
N ARG A 61 -2.57 -6.49 -8.24
CA ARG A 61 -1.93 -7.25 -7.14
C ARG A 61 -0.42 -7.34 -7.32
N GLU A 62 0.08 -7.39 -8.55
CA GLU A 62 1.51 -7.44 -8.88
C GLU A 62 2.19 -6.11 -8.52
N GLU A 63 1.52 -4.98 -8.74
CA GLU A 63 2.06 -3.66 -8.40
C GLU A 63 2.15 -3.41 -6.88
N LEU A 64 1.15 -3.92 -6.14
CA LEU A 64 0.98 -3.76 -4.69
C LEU A 64 1.69 -4.86 -3.87
N TYR A 65 1.91 -6.03 -4.44
CA TYR A 65 2.50 -7.19 -3.77
C TYR A 65 3.53 -7.87 -4.68
N PRO A 66 4.59 -7.14 -5.10
CA PRO A 66 5.62 -7.71 -5.97
C PRO A 66 6.37 -8.87 -5.29
N ASP A 67 6.46 -8.88 -3.96
CA ASP A 67 7.05 -9.98 -3.19
C ASP A 67 6.20 -11.27 -3.17
N VAL A 68 5.01 -11.24 -3.77
CA VAL A 68 4.06 -12.36 -3.79
C VAL A 68 3.73 -12.81 -5.21
N PHE A 69 3.54 -11.86 -6.13
CA PHE A 69 2.99 -12.14 -7.46
C PHE A 69 3.92 -11.74 -8.62
N THR A 70 5.13 -11.28 -8.33
CA THR A 70 6.14 -11.12 -9.38
C THR A 70 6.85 -12.45 -9.59
N ASP A 71 6.38 -13.19 -10.58
CA ASP A 71 7.15 -14.25 -11.24
C ASP A 71 8.09 -13.57 -12.24
N VAL A 72 9.31 -13.25 -11.81
CA VAL A 72 10.51 -13.12 -12.68
C VAL A 72 11.76 -13.58 -11.96
#